data_AF-A0A4Q3KEI8-F1
#
_entry.id   AF-A0A4Q3KEI8-F1
#
_cell.length_a   1.000
_cell.length_b   1.000
_cell.length_c   1.000
_cell.angle_alpha   90.00
_cell.angle_beta   90.00
_cell.angle_gamma   90.00
#
_symmetry.space_group_name_H-M   'P 1'
#
loop_
_entity.id
_entity.type
_entity.pdbx_description
1 polymer ?
#
loop_
_entity_poly.entity_id
_entity_poly.type
_entity_poly.pdbx_seq_one_letter_code
_entity_poly.pdbx_strand_id
1 'polypeptide(L)'
;MAHKNFQSMRKDIDTAIVEGADRHFLDFHFASHNEFAQEFIELICVLEDLCPGAGCATVKKISSLRGTDRATYDQIVQALCELVVGKRFIEAFPTDEGFKLNWEPTDMGKANPEFMLEGPKWRVLVEVKCPSLHEYETKNRATANQLAARLPGVKDVISGLYGADPALPLDNKLKDFLVSAERKFSSFREVSVPTYGLLVVCWTERMFEAVSPLSNEGCGLLTSASFYRKEEKAVPFTHVSGVITTQQQFFLQRALAGYRPSHLVSDLDYGSYWKPNTPVNPVFSPNEFSKRQLPQEIIDALEAVMVGESLDPIASPMDFVTWLR
;
A
#
# COMPACT_ATOMS: atom_id res chain seq x y z
N MET A 1 14.98 2.73 23.23
CA MET A 1 15.27 1.66 24.22
C MET A 1 16.11 0.61 23.53
N ALA A 2 17.25 0.19 24.09
CA ALA A 2 18.04 -0.87 23.48
C ALA A 2 17.35 -2.22 23.69
N HIS A 3 16.81 -2.83 22.62
CA HIS A 3 16.22 -4.18 22.70
C HIS A 3 17.29 -5.17 23.16
N LYS A 4 16.93 -6.05 24.12
CA LYS A 4 17.85 -7.06 24.69
C LYS A 4 18.52 -7.95 23.63
N ASN A 5 17.90 -8.10 22.46
CA ASN A 5 18.35 -8.95 21.37
C ASN A 5 18.89 -8.18 20.15
N PHE A 6 18.96 -6.84 20.20
CA PHE A 6 19.27 -6.01 19.04
C PHE A 6 20.58 -6.42 18.35
N GLN A 7 21.65 -6.65 19.11
CA GLN A 7 22.96 -7.04 18.56
C GLN A 7 22.95 -8.43 17.92
N SER A 8 22.21 -9.37 18.51
CA SER A 8 22.06 -10.72 17.94
C SER A 8 21.25 -10.66 16.65
N MET A 9 20.09 -10.01 16.70
CA MET A 9 19.20 -9.85 15.55
C MET A 9 19.90 -9.11 14.41
N ARG A 10 20.65 -8.05 14.73
CA ARG A 10 21.48 -7.34 13.75
C ARG A 10 22.44 -8.27 13.04
N LYS A 11 23.21 -9.07 13.78
CA LYS A 11 24.17 -10.01 13.20
C LYS A 11 23.47 -11.00 12.26
N ASP A 12 22.35 -11.55 12.70
CA ASP A 12 21.59 -12.52 11.91
C ASP A 12 21.02 -11.90 10.62
N ILE A 13 20.50 -10.67 10.70
CA ILE A 13 19.99 -9.93 9.53
C ILE A 13 21.12 -9.52 8.58
N ASP A 14 22.21 -8.97 9.11
CA ASP A 14 23.39 -8.57 8.33
C ASP A 14 23.92 -9.77 7.56
N THR A 15 24.11 -10.92 8.22
CA THR A 15 24.51 -12.18 7.56
C THR A 15 23.46 -12.61 6.52
N ALA A 16 22.17 -12.60 6.86
CA ALA A 16 21.12 -13.04 5.95
C ALA A 16 21.01 -12.19 4.68
N ILE A 17 21.33 -10.89 4.72
CA ILE A 17 21.23 -9.97 3.60
C ILE A 17 22.56 -9.84 2.84
N VAL A 18 23.71 -9.77 3.53
CA VAL A 18 25.02 -9.51 2.91
C VAL A 18 25.69 -10.79 2.38
N GLU A 19 25.60 -11.93 3.09
CA GLU A 19 26.45 -13.10 2.82
C GLU A 19 25.88 -14.12 1.81
N GLY A 20 24.82 -13.79 1.09
CA GLY A 20 24.23 -14.69 0.09
C GLY A 20 25.01 -14.76 -1.23
N ALA A 21 24.84 -15.86 -1.97
CA ALA A 21 25.57 -16.13 -3.22
C ALA A 21 25.25 -15.11 -4.34
N ASP A 22 24.03 -14.59 -4.37
CA ASP A 22 23.57 -13.58 -5.32
C ASP A 22 23.42 -12.20 -4.66
N ARG A 23 23.54 -11.14 -5.47
CA ARG A 23 23.36 -9.76 -5.02
C ARG A 23 21.96 -9.53 -4.45
N HIS A 24 21.87 -8.74 -3.38
CA HIS A 24 20.60 -8.28 -2.81
C HIS A 24 20.49 -6.76 -2.99
N PHE A 25 19.31 -6.23 -3.33
CA PHE A 25 19.12 -4.77 -3.50
C PHE A 25 19.32 -3.93 -2.23
N LEU A 26 19.47 -4.57 -1.08
CA LEU A 26 19.68 -3.92 0.22
C LEU A 26 21.12 -4.08 0.71
N ASP A 27 21.98 -4.79 -0.04
CA ASP A 27 23.37 -5.07 0.31
C ASP A 27 24.12 -3.81 0.78
N PHE A 28 23.98 -2.72 0.02
CA PHE A 28 24.59 -1.43 0.29
C PHE A 28 24.17 -0.85 1.65
N HIS A 29 22.87 -0.93 1.98
CA HIS A 29 22.35 -0.36 3.22
C HIS A 29 22.88 -1.11 4.44
N PHE A 30 22.85 -2.44 4.39
CA PHE A 30 23.31 -3.29 5.50
C PHE A 30 24.83 -3.30 5.64
N ALA A 31 25.58 -3.37 4.53
CA ALA A 31 27.05 -3.29 4.57
C ALA A 31 27.56 -1.93 5.07
N SER A 32 26.84 -0.84 4.76
CA SER A 32 27.18 0.51 5.24
C SER A 32 26.63 0.82 6.63
N HIS A 33 25.77 -0.04 7.17
CA HIS A 33 25.02 0.17 8.42
C HIS A 33 24.37 1.55 8.50
N ASN A 34 23.78 2.01 7.39
CA ASN A 34 23.14 3.32 7.32
C ASN A 34 21.81 3.34 8.08
N GLU A 35 21.16 4.51 8.07
CA GLU A 35 19.91 4.74 8.81
C GLU A 35 18.83 3.72 8.47
N PHE A 36 18.57 3.46 7.18
CA PHE A 36 17.66 2.40 6.74
C PHE A 36 17.94 1.04 7.41
N ALA A 37 19.20 0.58 7.42
CA ALA A 37 19.52 -0.72 8.00
C ALA A 37 19.26 -0.75 9.51
N GLN A 38 19.59 0.33 10.23
CA GLN A 38 19.34 0.44 11.66
C GLN A 38 17.84 0.41 11.96
N GLU A 39 17.07 1.24 11.26
CA GLU A 39 15.62 1.34 11.44
C GLU A 39 14.91 0.02 11.07
N PHE A 40 15.37 -0.66 10.01
CA PHE A 40 14.86 -1.97 9.65
C PHE A 40 15.06 -2.98 10.79
N ILE A 41 16.28 -3.07 11.35
CA ILE A 41 16.57 -4.00 12.45
C ILE A 41 15.75 -3.66 13.69
N GLU A 42 15.58 -2.37 14.03
CA GLU A 42 14.73 -1.94 15.13
C GLU A 42 13.28 -2.38 14.93
N LEU A 43 12.73 -2.15 13.74
CA LEU A 43 11.36 -2.55 13.41
C LEU A 43 11.18 -4.07 13.46
N ILE A 44 12.16 -4.85 12.99
CA ILE A 44 12.12 -6.31 13.09
C ILE A 44 12.16 -6.77 14.56
N CYS A 45 12.95 -6.12 15.43
CA CYS A 45 12.94 -6.43 16.86
C CYS A 45 11.58 -6.14 17.49
N VAL A 46 10.97 -5.00 17.16
CA VAL A 46 9.62 -4.65 17.63
C VAL A 46 8.60 -5.68 17.14
N LEU A 47 8.64 -6.07 15.87
CA LEU A 47 7.73 -7.05 15.30
C LEU A 47 7.89 -8.43 15.96
N GLU A 48 9.13 -8.86 16.23
CA GLU A 48 9.42 -10.13 16.91
C GLU A 48 8.91 -10.13 18.37
N ASP A 49 9.02 -9.00 19.07
CA ASP A 49 8.53 -8.87 20.45
C ASP A 49 6.99 -8.85 20.51
N LEU A 50 6.34 -8.22 19.53
CA LEU A 50 4.88 -8.16 19.43
C LEU A 50 4.26 -9.46 18.91
N CYS A 51 4.95 -10.12 17.97
CA CYS A 51 4.49 -11.33 17.31
C CYS A 51 5.69 -12.29 17.11
N PRO A 52 6.01 -13.13 18.12
CA PRO A 52 7.15 -14.04 18.05
C PRO A 52 7.14 -14.92 16.79
N GLY A 53 8.28 -14.93 16.09
CA GLY A 53 8.48 -15.57 14.80
C GLY A 53 8.20 -14.70 13.57
N ALA A 54 7.40 -13.62 13.70
CA ALA A 54 7.03 -12.78 12.56
C ALA A 54 8.22 -11.94 12.05
N GLY A 55 9.07 -11.44 12.94
CA GLY A 55 10.28 -10.71 12.56
C GLY A 55 11.23 -11.62 11.77
N CYS A 56 11.51 -12.80 12.31
CA CYS A 56 12.35 -13.81 11.65
C CYS A 56 11.79 -14.25 10.28
N ALA A 57 10.49 -14.49 10.19
CA ALA A 57 9.83 -14.86 8.93
C ALA A 57 9.91 -13.74 7.89
N THR A 58 9.73 -12.48 8.32
CA THR A 58 9.85 -11.30 7.46
C THR A 58 11.27 -11.12 6.92
N VAL A 59 12.28 -11.25 7.79
CA VAL A 59 13.70 -11.22 7.37
C VAL A 59 13.97 -12.30 6.35
N LYS A 60 13.53 -13.54 6.60
CA LYS A 60 13.71 -14.66 5.67
C LYS A 60 13.03 -14.42 4.32
N LYS A 61 11.80 -13.87 4.32
CA LYS A 61 11.07 -13.49 3.10
C LYS A 61 11.89 -12.48 2.29
N ILE A 62 12.27 -11.36 2.90
CA ILE A 62 13.00 -10.28 2.23
C ILE A 62 14.38 -10.76 1.76
N SER A 63 15.17 -11.41 2.63
CA SER A 63 16.53 -11.85 2.32
C SER A 63 16.61 -12.91 1.22
N SER A 64 15.50 -13.60 0.93
CA SER A 64 15.39 -14.56 -0.17
C SER A 64 15.20 -13.89 -1.54
N LEU A 65 14.82 -12.61 -1.59
CA LEU A 65 14.61 -11.83 -2.81
C LEU A 65 15.96 -11.33 -3.35
N ARG A 66 16.72 -12.23 -3.95
CA ARG A 66 18.04 -11.95 -4.52
C ARG A 66 17.99 -11.93 -6.04
N GLY A 67 18.85 -11.12 -6.63
CA GLY A 67 18.92 -10.91 -8.07
C GLY A 67 19.13 -9.45 -8.42
N THR A 68 19.05 -9.17 -9.72
CA THR A 68 19.25 -7.82 -10.28
C THR A 68 18.09 -7.38 -11.17
N ASP A 69 17.08 -8.22 -11.34
CA ASP A 69 15.93 -7.92 -12.16
C ASP A 69 14.93 -7.02 -11.42
N ARG A 70 14.12 -6.31 -12.22
CA ARG A 70 13.16 -5.34 -11.70
C ARG A 70 12.03 -5.98 -10.89
N ALA A 71 11.62 -7.20 -11.23
CA ALA A 71 10.53 -7.86 -10.52
C ALA A 71 10.93 -8.23 -9.09
N THR A 72 12.18 -8.66 -8.89
CA THR A 72 12.76 -8.87 -7.56
C THR A 72 12.80 -7.57 -6.75
N TYR A 73 13.21 -6.45 -7.35
CA TYR A 73 13.17 -5.14 -6.68
C TYR A 73 11.75 -4.74 -6.28
N ASP A 74 10.78 -4.88 -7.18
CA ASP A 74 9.38 -4.53 -6.89
C ASP A 74 8.79 -5.40 -5.76
N GLN A 75 9.20 -6.68 -5.64
CA GLN A 75 8.83 -7.53 -4.51
C GLN A 75 9.43 -7.08 -3.18
N ILE A 76 10.68 -6.58 -3.18
CA ILE A 76 11.29 -5.99 -1.99
C ILE A 76 10.52 -4.73 -1.58
N VAL A 77 10.21 -3.84 -2.53
CA VAL A 77 9.44 -2.62 -2.25
C VAL A 77 8.03 -2.96 -1.72
N GLN A 78 7.36 -3.98 -2.24
CA GLN A 78 6.11 -4.50 -1.70
C GLN A 78 6.25 -4.93 -0.23
N ALA A 79 7.25 -5.74 0.10
CA ALA A 79 7.46 -6.20 1.47
C ALA A 79 7.81 -5.04 2.43
N LEU A 80 8.55 -4.03 1.96
CA LEU A 80 8.83 -2.83 2.74
C LEU A 80 7.58 -1.95 2.92
N CYS A 81 6.70 -1.87 1.93
CA CYS A 81 5.41 -1.19 2.08
C CYS A 81 4.55 -1.88 3.16
N GLU A 82 4.48 -3.21 3.15
CA GLU A 82 3.80 -4.00 4.20
C GLU A 82 4.34 -3.63 5.58
N LEU A 83 5.66 -3.61 5.74
CA LEU A 83 6.33 -3.26 7.00
C LEU A 83 6.05 -1.83 7.45
N VAL A 84 6.14 -0.84 6.55
CA VAL A 84 5.92 0.57 6.92
C VAL A 84 4.46 0.82 7.30
N VAL A 85 3.52 0.24 6.57
CA VAL A 85 2.09 0.34 6.95
C VAL A 85 1.87 -0.36 8.30
N GLY A 86 2.43 -1.55 8.51
CA GLY A 86 2.37 -2.25 9.80
C GLY A 86 2.96 -1.43 10.95
N LYS A 87 4.14 -0.84 10.76
CA LYS A 87 4.78 0.08 11.71
C LYS A 87 3.84 1.22 12.10
N ARG A 88 3.16 1.84 11.13
CA ARG A 88 2.21 2.92 11.41
C ARG A 88 1.05 2.47 12.30
N PHE A 89 0.53 1.26 12.10
CA PHE A 89 -0.50 0.70 12.99
C PHE A 89 0.03 0.41 14.39
N ILE A 90 1.25 -0.12 14.51
CA ILE A 90 1.90 -0.39 15.81
C ILE A 90 2.06 0.92 16.60
N GLU A 91 2.49 1.99 15.94
CA GLU A 91 2.71 3.29 16.56
C GLU A 91 1.38 3.98 16.95
N ALA A 92 0.35 3.86 16.12
CA ALA A 92 -0.94 4.50 16.36
C ALA A 92 -1.81 3.77 17.38
N PHE A 93 -1.62 2.46 17.55
CA PHE A 93 -2.48 1.60 18.36
C PHE A 93 -1.63 0.66 19.23
N PRO A 94 -1.09 1.18 20.35
CA PRO A 94 -0.12 0.45 21.15
C PRO A 94 -0.78 -0.63 22.04
N THR A 95 0.03 -1.60 22.47
CA THR A 95 -0.47 -2.77 23.21
C THR A 95 -0.96 -2.47 24.62
N ASP A 96 -0.43 -1.42 25.25
CA ASP A 96 -0.86 -0.93 26.56
C ASP A 96 -2.25 -0.28 26.53
N GLU A 97 -2.74 0.09 25.34
CA GLU A 97 -4.13 0.50 25.10
C GLU A 97 -5.07 -0.67 24.76
N GLY A 98 -4.57 -1.91 24.85
CA GLY A 98 -5.36 -3.12 24.64
C GLY A 98 -5.45 -3.58 23.18
N PHE A 99 -4.60 -3.05 22.30
CA PHE A 99 -4.47 -3.53 20.93
C PHE A 99 -3.52 -4.73 20.83
N LYS A 100 -3.83 -5.64 19.91
CA LYS A 100 -3.01 -6.82 19.63
C LYS A 100 -2.80 -6.96 18.12
N LEU A 101 -1.54 -6.96 17.72
CA LEU A 101 -1.12 -7.25 16.35
C LEU A 101 -1.04 -8.76 16.14
N ASN A 102 -1.54 -9.22 15.00
CA ASN A 102 -1.29 -10.56 14.49
C ASN A 102 -0.76 -10.41 13.05
N TRP A 103 0.46 -10.88 12.78
CA TRP A 103 1.12 -10.79 11.47
C TRP A 103 0.79 -12.02 10.62
N GLU A 104 0.46 -11.82 9.33
CA GLU A 104 0.01 -12.87 8.40
C GLU A 104 -1.04 -13.86 9.01
N PRO A 105 -2.12 -13.36 9.64
CA PRO A 105 -3.04 -14.22 10.39
C PRO A 105 -3.83 -15.18 9.49
N THR A 106 -4.29 -16.27 10.10
CA THR A 106 -5.18 -17.26 9.49
C THR A 106 -6.41 -17.46 10.37
N ASP A 107 -7.58 -17.64 9.77
CA ASP A 107 -8.80 -18.06 10.48
C ASP A 107 -9.44 -19.25 9.75
N MET A 108 -10.32 -19.01 8.77
CA MET A 108 -10.86 -20.07 7.92
C MET A 108 -10.19 -20.12 6.53
N GLY A 109 -9.21 -21.02 6.37
CA GLY A 109 -8.56 -21.29 5.08
C GLY A 109 -7.10 -20.88 5.04
N LYS A 110 -6.57 -20.69 3.83
CA LYS A 110 -5.13 -20.39 3.57
C LYS A 110 -4.86 -18.96 3.09
N ALA A 111 -5.90 -18.12 3.00
CA ALA A 111 -5.78 -16.76 2.51
C ALA A 111 -5.60 -15.81 3.70
N ASN A 112 -4.46 -15.13 3.74
CA ASN A 112 -4.02 -14.35 4.89
C ASN A 112 -3.91 -12.88 4.46
N PRO A 113 -4.60 -11.93 5.12
CA PRO A 113 -4.23 -10.52 5.01
C PRO A 113 -2.79 -10.33 5.51
N GLU A 114 -2.17 -9.21 5.17
CA GLU A 114 -0.78 -8.93 5.57
C GLU A 114 -0.67 -8.85 7.10
N PHE A 115 -1.65 -8.22 7.76
CA PHE A 115 -1.78 -8.27 9.21
C PHE A 115 -3.22 -8.01 9.67
N MET A 116 -3.45 -8.25 10.95
CA MET A 116 -4.70 -7.93 11.65
C MET A 116 -4.37 -7.22 12.96
N LEU A 117 -5.14 -6.18 13.25
CA LEU A 117 -5.10 -5.50 14.53
C LEU A 117 -6.43 -5.71 15.25
N GLU A 118 -6.37 -6.25 16.46
CA GLU A 118 -7.52 -6.49 17.34
C GLU A 118 -7.49 -5.48 18.47
N GLY A 119 -8.55 -4.68 18.62
CA GLY A 119 -8.68 -3.72 19.70
C GLY A 119 -9.95 -3.92 20.53
N PRO A 120 -10.16 -3.12 21.58
CA PRO A 120 -11.32 -3.25 22.47
C PRO A 120 -12.67 -2.99 21.78
N LYS A 121 -12.69 -2.18 20.70
CA LYS A 121 -13.92 -1.73 20.02
C LYS A 121 -14.12 -2.32 18.64
N TRP A 122 -13.04 -2.76 18.00
CA TRP A 122 -13.05 -3.21 16.62
C TRP A 122 -11.87 -4.12 16.33
N ARG A 123 -11.95 -4.79 15.19
CA ARG A 123 -10.87 -5.52 14.59
C ARG A 123 -10.73 -5.14 13.13
N VAL A 124 -9.53 -4.92 12.65
CA VAL A 124 -9.26 -4.59 11.25
C VAL A 124 -8.31 -5.60 10.63
N LEU A 125 -8.67 -6.11 9.47
CA LEU A 125 -7.84 -6.92 8.60
C LEU A 125 -7.24 -5.96 7.56
N VAL A 126 -5.92 -5.97 7.40
CA VAL A 126 -5.24 -5.05 6.50
C VAL A 126 -4.53 -5.82 5.40
N GLU A 127 -4.86 -5.49 4.17
CA GLU A 127 -4.14 -5.94 2.98
C GLU A 127 -3.33 -4.78 2.42
N VAL A 128 -2.04 -4.97 2.17
CA VAL A 128 -1.18 -3.95 1.57
C VAL A 128 -0.79 -4.35 0.16
N LYS A 129 -0.96 -3.45 -0.80
CA LYS A 129 -0.60 -3.65 -2.21
C LYS A 129 0.25 -2.53 -2.74
N CYS A 130 1.38 -2.89 -3.34
CA CYS A 130 2.32 -2.04 -4.04
C CYS A 130 2.51 -2.63 -5.45
N PRO A 131 1.93 -2.03 -6.49
CA PRO A 131 2.01 -2.55 -7.84
C PRO A 131 3.43 -2.45 -8.43
N SER A 132 3.82 -3.39 -9.29
CA SER A 132 4.82 -3.08 -10.30
C SER A 132 4.20 -2.14 -11.34
N LEU A 133 4.82 -0.97 -11.52
CA LEU A 133 4.42 0.06 -12.47
C LEU A 133 5.43 0.27 -13.59
N HIS A 134 6.60 -0.36 -13.53
CA HIS A 134 7.72 -0.07 -14.44
C HIS A 134 7.35 -0.15 -15.93
N GLU A 135 6.63 -1.20 -16.35
CA GLU A 135 6.17 -1.30 -17.74
C GLU A 135 5.20 -0.20 -18.11
N TYR A 136 4.29 0.15 -17.20
CA TYR A 136 3.33 1.22 -17.42
C TYR A 136 4.05 2.56 -17.54
N GLU A 137 5.00 2.83 -16.65
CA GLU A 137 5.79 4.06 -16.67
C GLU A 137 6.59 4.20 -17.97
N THR A 138 7.27 3.13 -18.38
CA THR A 138 8.11 3.12 -19.58
C THR A 138 7.30 3.26 -20.87
N LYS A 139 6.15 2.57 -20.96
CA LYS A 139 5.32 2.56 -22.19
C LYS A 139 4.37 3.76 -22.26
N ASN A 140 3.78 4.15 -21.13
CA ASN A 140 2.63 5.06 -21.10
C ASN A 140 2.97 6.48 -20.63
N ARG A 141 3.97 6.71 -19.76
CA ARG A 141 4.37 8.09 -19.40
C ARG A 141 5.07 8.83 -20.55
N ALA A 142 5.41 8.11 -21.62
CA ALA A 142 5.83 8.68 -22.89
C ALA A 142 4.66 9.26 -23.72
N THR A 143 3.41 9.06 -23.33
CA THR A 143 2.24 9.66 -24.01
C THR A 143 1.91 11.03 -23.40
N ALA A 144 1.44 11.97 -24.24
CA ALA A 144 1.03 13.30 -23.79
C ALA A 144 -0.35 13.28 -23.12
N ASN A 145 -1.14 12.23 -23.34
CA ASN A 145 -2.54 12.15 -22.97
C ASN A 145 -2.80 10.86 -22.18
N GLN A 146 -3.52 10.95 -21.08
CA GLN A 146 -3.76 9.83 -20.17
C GLN A 146 -5.21 9.81 -19.72
N LEU A 147 -5.85 8.65 -19.81
CA LEU A 147 -7.13 8.37 -19.18
C LEU A 147 -6.88 7.82 -17.79
N ALA A 148 -7.45 8.48 -16.79
CA ALA A 148 -7.34 8.08 -15.40
C ALA A 148 -8.50 7.14 -14.99
N ALA A 149 -9.61 7.17 -15.73
CA ALA A 149 -10.77 6.33 -15.51
C ALA A 149 -11.30 5.69 -16.81
N ARG A 150 -12.05 4.59 -16.70
CA ARG A 150 -12.62 3.86 -17.85
C ARG A 150 -13.99 4.43 -18.24
N LEU A 151 -14.00 5.67 -18.69
CA LEU A 151 -15.23 6.29 -19.19
C LEU A 151 -15.57 5.79 -20.61
N PRO A 152 -16.79 5.26 -20.86
CA PRO A 152 -17.21 4.80 -22.18
C PRO A 152 -17.07 5.88 -23.25
N GLY A 153 -16.50 5.53 -24.41
CA GLY A 153 -16.36 6.41 -25.58
C GLY A 153 -15.30 7.51 -25.46
N VAL A 154 -14.78 7.79 -24.26
CA VAL A 154 -13.79 8.88 -24.06
C VAL A 154 -12.47 8.57 -24.76
N LYS A 155 -12.04 7.29 -24.80
CA LYS A 155 -10.83 6.90 -25.54
C LYS A 155 -10.91 7.34 -27.01
N ASP A 156 -11.99 7.00 -27.70
CA ASP A 156 -12.13 7.26 -29.12
C ASP A 156 -12.17 8.78 -29.41
N VAL A 157 -12.81 9.55 -28.53
CA VAL A 157 -12.81 11.03 -28.61
C VAL A 157 -11.41 11.60 -28.46
N ILE A 158 -10.65 11.18 -27.43
CA ILE A 158 -9.28 11.67 -27.19
C ILE A 158 -8.34 11.26 -28.32
N SER A 159 -8.41 10.00 -28.78
CA SER A 159 -7.61 9.53 -29.92
C SER A 159 -7.91 10.34 -31.18
N GLY A 160 -9.19 10.66 -31.44
CA GLY A 160 -9.59 11.49 -32.57
C GLY A 160 -9.10 12.95 -32.49
N LEU A 161 -9.11 13.55 -31.30
CA LEU A 161 -8.67 14.94 -31.09
C LEU A 161 -7.15 15.12 -31.20
N TYR A 162 -6.38 14.16 -30.68
CA TYR A 162 -4.92 14.29 -30.58
C TYR A 162 -4.15 13.43 -31.59
N GLY A 163 -4.83 12.62 -32.40
CA GLY A 163 -4.21 11.77 -33.43
C GLY A 163 -3.34 10.64 -32.88
N ALA A 164 -3.45 10.32 -31.58
CA ALA A 164 -2.69 9.26 -30.92
C ALA A 164 -3.49 8.69 -29.74
N ASP A 165 -3.32 7.40 -29.47
CA ASP A 165 -3.99 6.72 -28.36
C ASP A 165 -3.46 7.24 -27.00
N PRO A 166 -4.36 7.55 -26.03
CA PRO A 166 -3.94 7.93 -24.70
C PRO A 166 -3.45 6.72 -23.90
N ALA A 167 -2.63 6.97 -22.88
CA ALA A 167 -2.36 5.99 -21.83
C ALA A 167 -3.67 5.53 -21.16
N LEU A 168 -3.85 4.22 -21.02
CA LEU A 168 -5.06 3.64 -20.43
C LEU A 168 -4.97 3.61 -18.89
N PRO A 169 -6.12 3.56 -18.18
CA PRO A 169 -6.12 3.48 -16.72
C PRO A 169 -5.58 2.13 -16.22
N LEU A 170 -5.07 2.11 -14.98
CA LEU A 170 -4.57 0.92 -14.29
C LEU A 170 -5.68 0.16 -13.52
N ASP A 171 -6.91 0.37 -13.94
CA ASP A 171 -8.14 -0.08 -13.29
C ASP A 171 -8.24 -1.60 -13.09
N ASN A 172 -7.79 -2.40 -14.05
CA ASN A 172 -7.75 -3.86 -13.93
C ASN A 172 -6.83 -4.32 -12.79
N LYS A 173 -5.73 -3.60 -12.54
CA LYS A 173 -4.81 -3.93 -11.46
C LYS A 173 -5.47 -3.70 -10.09
N LEU A 174 -6.19 -2.58 -9.96
CA LEU A 174 -6.94 -2.22 -8.76
C LEU A 174 -8.12 -3.19 -8.53
N LYS A 175 -8.80 -3.60 -9.59
CA LYS A 175 -9.82 -4.66 -9.56
C LYS A 175 -9.23 -5.97 -9.02
N ASP A 176 -8.08 -6.41 -9.52
CA ASP A 176 -7.45 -7.66 -9.07
C ASP A 176 -7.01 -7.58 -7.60
N PHE A 177 -6.59 -6.41 -7.12
CA PHE A 177 -6.32 -6.16 -5.70
C PHE A 177 -7.58 -6.29 -4.85
N LEU A 178 -8.70 -5.68 -5.26
CA LEU A 178 -9.98 -5.79 -4.56
C LEU A 178 -10.51 -7.23 -4.55
N VAL A 179 -10.40 -7.97 -5.65
CA VAL A 179 -10.76 -9.40 -5.71
C VAL A 179 -9.92 -10.22 -4.72
N SER A 180 -8.62 -9.91 -4.61
CA SER A 180 -7.73 -10.57 -3.65
C SER A 180 -8.09 -10.24 -2.21
N ALA A 181 -8.31 -8.96 -1.90
CA ALA A 181 -8.66 -8.46 -0.59
C ALA A 181 -10.02 -9.01 -0.12
N GLU A 182 -11.05 -8.96 -0.97
CA GLU A 182 -12.39 -9.51 -0.66
C GLU A 182 -12.29 -10.99 -0.28
N ARG A 183 -11.53 -11.78 -1.05
CA ARG A 183 -11.31 -13.20 -0.74
C ARG A 183 -10.60 -13.38 0.60
N LYS A 184 -9.53 -12.63 0.88
CA LYS A 184 -8.75 -12.70 2.12
C LYS A 184 -9.55 -12.22 3.35
N PHE A 185 -10.43 -11.24 3.20
CA PHE A 185 -11.23 -10.72 4.32
C PHE A 185 -12.46 -11.59 4.60
N SER A 186 -13.07 -12.17 3.56
CA SER A 186 -14.23 -13.05 3.68
C SER A 186 -13.96 -14.36 4.46
N SER A 187 -12.70 -14.76 4.60
CA SER A 187 -12.28 -15.95 5.35
C SER A 187 -12.25 -15.76 6.88
N PHE A 188 -12.48 -14.55 7.37
CA PHE A 188 -12.45 -14.24 8.80
C PHE A 188 -13.86 -14.16 9.36
N ARG A 189 -14.11 -14.91 10.44
CA ARG A 189 -15.41 -14.91 11.11
C ARG A 189 -15.59 -13.67 11.94
N GLU A 190 -16.81 -13.15 12.01
CA GLU A 190 -17.15 -12.13 13.00
C GLU A 190 -16.84 -12.61 14.43
N VAL A 191 -16.37 -11.70 15.26
CA VAL A 191 -16.07 -11.92 16.67
C VAL A 191 -16.94 -10.99 17.53
N SER A 192 -16.65 -10.87 18.83
CA SER A 192 -17.39 -10.01 19.75
C SER A 192 -17.34 -8.52 19.38
N VAL A 193 -16.35 -8.11 18.59
CA VAL A 193 -16.22 -6.76 18.05
C VAL A 193 -16.40 -6.75 16.52
N PRO A 194 -16.92 -5.65 15.94
CA PRO A 194 -17.03 -5.51 14.50
C PRO A 194 -15.69 -5.70 13.78
N THR A 195 -15.70 -6.47 12.69
CA THR A 195 -14.54 -6.67 11.84
C THR A 195 -14.63 -5.83 10.56
N TYR A 196 -13.53 -5.17 10.21
CA TYR A 196 -13.39 -4.32 9.03
C TYR A 196 -12.28 -4.86 8.13
N GLY A 197 -12.42 -4.69 6.82
CA GLY A 197 -11.36 -5.01 5.86
C GLY A 197 -10.85 -3.74 5.20
N LEU A 198 -9.56 -3.44 5.36
CA LEU A 198 -8.92 -2.27 4.78
C LEU A 198 -7.89 -2.72 3.74
N LEU A 199 -8.06 -2.27 2.50
CA LEU A 199 -7.01 -2.38 1.48
C LEU A 199 -6.20 -1.07 1.47
N VAL A 200 -4.90 -1.17 1.68
CA VAL A 200 -3.95 -0.06 1.53
C VAL A 200 -3.19 -0.25 0.22
N VAL A 201 -3.28 0.72 -0.68
CA VAL A 201 -2.59 0.75 -1.96
C VAL A 201 -1.44 1.76 -1.90
N CYS A 202 -0.23 1.25 -1.75
CA CYS A 202 1.00 2.03 -1.84
C CYS A 202 1.32 2.29 -3.31
N TRP A 203 1.30 3.56 -3.69
CA TRP A 203 1.40 4.04 -5.06
C TRP A 203 2.49 5.10 -5.20
N THR A 204 2.60 5.65 -6.40
CA THR A 204 3.50 6.77 -6.72
C THR A 204 2.87 8.13 -6.45
N GLU A 205 3.62 9.20 -6.71
CA GLU A 205 3.15 10.59 -6.66
C GLU A 205 1.89 10.87 -7.50
N ARG A 206 1.64 10.06 -8.55
CA ARG A 206 0.43 10.17 -9.39
C ARG A 206 -0.74 9.37 -8.80
N MET A 207 -1.15 9.74 -7.59
CA MET A 207 -2.18 9.01 -6.84
C MET A 207 -3.52 8.91 -7.59
N PHE A 208 -3.86 9.89 -8.42
CA PHE A 208 -5.06 9.89 -9.26
C PHE A 208 -5.16 8.62 -10.13
N GLU A 209 -4.03 8.00 -10.51
CA GLU A 209 -4.00 6.75 -11.29
C GLU A 209 -4.60 5.56 -10.54
N ALA A 210 -4.63 5.62 -9.21
CA ALA A 210 -5.26 4.64 -8.33
C ALA A 210 -6.61 5.14 -7.78
N VAL A 211 -6.71 6.42 -7.39
CA VAL A 211 -7.93 7.01 -6.82
C VAL A 211 -9.06 7.05 -7.85
N SER A 212 -8.78 7.42 -9.10
CA SER A 212 -9.83 7.57 -10.12
C SER A 212 -10.51 6.23 -10.47
N PRO A 213 -9.78 5.14 -10.74
CA PRO A 213 -10.41 3.83 -10.95
C PRO A 213 -11.24 3.31 -9.77
N LEU A 214 -10.96 3.77 -8.55
CA LEU A 214 -11.70 3.36 -7.35
C LEU A 214 -13.00 4.17 -7.18
N SER A 215 -12.91 5.49 -7.34
CA SER A 215 -13.92 6.43 -6.84
C SER A 215 -14.60 7.29 -7.89
N ASN A 216 -14.24 7.18 -9.18
CA ASN A 216 -14.90 7.94 -10.23
C ASN A 216 -16.42 7.64 -10.25
N GLU A 217 -17.26 8.67 -10.24
CA GLU A 217 -18.73 8.51 -10.14
C GLU A 217 -19.35 7.75 -11.33
N GLY A 218 -18.70 7.80 -12.50
CA GLY A 218 -19.21 7.18 -13.72
C GLY A 218 -18.77 5.73 -13.94
N CYS A 219 -17.71 5.26 -13.26
CA CYS A 219 -17.14 3.93 -13.53
C CYS A 219 -16.31 3.31 -12.39
N GLY A 220 -16.19 3.97 -11.24
CA GLY A 220 -15.30 3.58 -10.15
C GLY A 220 -15.67 2.24 -9.52
N LEU A 221 -14.66 1.43 -9.20
CA LEU A 221 -14.81 0.07 -8.67
C LEU A 221 -15.59 -0.02 -7.37
N LEU A 222 -15.58 1.04 -6.57
CA LEU A 222 -16.24 1.10 -5.25
C LEU A 222 -17.63 1.74 -5.30
N THR A 223 -18.15 1.99 -6.52
CA THR A 223 -19.43 2.66 -6.76
C THR A 223 -20.42 1.74 -7.47
N SER A 224 -21.71 2.07 -7.37
CA SER A 224 -22.78 1.47 -8.17
C SER A 224 -22.56 1.54 -9.70
N ALA A 225 -21.74 2.49 -10.16
CA ALA A 225 -21.39 2.65 -11.57
C ALA A 225 -20.23 1.76 -12.04
N SER A 226 -19.59 0.99 -11.14
CA SER A 226 -18.41 0.14 -11.41
C SER A 226 -18.40 -0.53 -12.79
N PHE A 227 -17.26 -0.44 -13.47
CA PHE A 227 -17.04 -1.16 -14.73
C PHE A 227 -16.92 -2.68 -14.54
N TYR A 228 -16.62 -3.14 -13.31
CA TYR A 228 -16.51 -4.57 -13.03
C TYR A 228 -17.90 -5.15 -12.76
N ARG A 229 -18.49 -5.69 -13.83
CA ARG A 229 -19.88 -6.18 -13.83
C ARG A 229 -19.96 -7.68 -14.11
N LYS A 230 -20.98 -8.31 -13.52
CA LYS A 230 -21.43 -9.67 -13.86
C LYS A 230 -22.94 -9.60 -14.05
N GLU A 231 -23.42 -10.09 -15.19
CA GLU A 231 -24.86 -10.04 -15.55
C GLU A 231 -25.43 -8.61 -15.42
N GLU A 232 -24.70 -7.63 -15.98
CA GLU A 232 -25.00 -6.17 -15.95
C GLU A 232 -24.99 -5.49 -14.57
N LYS A 233 -24.76 -6.24 -13.48
CA LYS A 233 -24.67 -5.70 -12.13
C LYS A 233 -23.23 -5.50 -11.69
N ALA A 234 -22.95 -4.39 -11.03
CA ALA A 234 -21.67 -4.17 -10.36
C ALA A 234 -21.40 -5.32 -9.37
N VAL A 235 -20.17 -5.85 -9.38
CA VAL A 235 -19.75 -6.88 -8.43
C VAL A 235 -19.35 -6.22 -7.12
N PRO A 236 -20.04 -6.51 -5.99
CA PRO A 236 -19.76 -5.85 -4.72
C PRO A 236 -18.55 -6.48 -4.00
N PHE A 237 -17.74 -5.63 -3.35
CA PHE A 237 -16.66 -6.05 -2.45
C PHE A 237 -17.07 -5.87 -0.99
N THR A 238 -18.01 -6.68 -0.52
CA THR A 238 -18.73 -6.43 0.73
C THR A 238 -17.87 -6.50 2.01
N HIS A 239 -16.72 -7.18 1.95
CA HIS A 239 -15.79 -7.32 3.08
C HIS A 239 -14.67 -6.29 3.06
N VAL A 240 -14.59 -5.46 2.01
CA VAL A 240 -13.69 -4.30 1.95
C VAL A 240 -14.46 -3.06 2.41
N SER A 241 -14.10 -2.49 3.55
CA SER A 241 -14.70 -1.25 4.08
C SER A 241 -14.32 -0.01 3.25
N GLY A 242 -13.14 -0.04 2.65
CA GLY A 242 -12.68 0.99 1.73
C GLY A 242 -11.21 0.78 1.38
N VAL A 243 -10.67 1.71 0.61
CA VAL A 243 -9.28 1.67 0.14
C VAL A 243 -8.56 2.95 0.55
N ILE A 244 -7.37 2.84 1.12
CA ILE A 244 -6.47 3.98 1.33
C ILE A 244 -5.38 3.93 0.28
N THR A 245 -5.28 4.96 -0.55
CA THR A 245 -4.17 5.15 -1.50
C THR A 245 -3.12 6.07 -0.87
N THR A 246 -1.84 5.73 -0.92
CA THR A 246 -0.73 6.54 -0.37
C THR A 246 0.44 6.59 -1.35
N GLN A 247 1.33 7.58 -1.25
CA GLN A 247 2.55 7.69 -2.08
C GLN A 247 3.73 6.84 -1.57
N GLN A 248 3.49 5.92 -0.64
CA GLN A 248 4.57 5.19 0.06
C GLN A 248 5.51 4.41 -0.87
N GLN A 249 5.04 3.93 -2.04
CA GLN A 249 5.92 3.28 -3.00
C GLN A 249 6.99 4.25 -3.52
N PHE A 250 6.60 5.49 -3.85
CA PHE A 250 7.55 6.52 -4.29
C PHE A 250 8.53 6.88 -3.18
N PHE A 251 8.05 7.06 -1.94
CA PHE A 251 8.91 7.39 -0.80
C PHE A 251 9.98 6.34 -0.55
N LEU A 252 9.59 5.06 -0.50
CA LEU A 252 10.52 3.96 -0.30
C LEU A 252 11.53 3.85 -1.45
N GLN A 253 11.09 3.98 -2.70
CA GLN A 253 12.01 3.96 -3.85
C GLN A 253 13.05 5.08 -3.77
N ARG A 254 12.64 6.28 -3.35
CA ARG A 254 13.54 7.42 -3.15
C ARG A 254 14.50 7.22 -1.98
N ALA A 255 14.02 6.72 -0.84
CA ALA A 255 14.84 6.42 0.33
C ALA A 255 15.89 5.34 0.03
N LEU A 256 15.50 4.23 -0.61
CA LEU A 256 16.40 3.16 -1.05
C LEU A 256 17.45 3.63 -2.07
N ALA A 257 17.16 4.67 -2.84
CA ALA A 257 18.12 5.29 -3.74
C ALA A 257 19.05 6.31 -3.06
N GLY A 258 18.92 6.54 -1.74
CA GLY A 258 19.69 7.51 -0.98
C GLY A 258 19.17 8.96 -1.09
N TYR A 259 17.95 9.14 -1.60
CA TYR A 259 17.33 10.46 -1.81
C TYR A 259 16.04 10.60 -0.99
N ARG A 260 16.10 10.32 0.32
CA ARG A 260 14.94 10.45 1.23
C ARG A 260 14.25 11.81 1.04
N PRO A 261 12.94 11.83 0.76
CA PRO A 261 12.18 13.07 0.73
C PRO A 261 12.31 13.85 2.04
N SER A 262 12.54 15.16 1.96
CA SER A 262 12.89 15.99 3.12
C SER A 262 11.84 16.08 4.23
N HIS A 263 10.60 15.68 3.94
CA HIS A 263 9.51 15.67 4.91
C HIS A 263 9.43 14.39 5.74
N LEU A 264 10.10 13.31 5.30
CA LEU A 264 10.18 12.07 6.05
C LEU A 264 11.23 12.21 7.14
N VAL A 265 10.90 11.69 8.32
CA VAL A 265 11.80 11.72 9.47
C VAL A 265 12.90 10.67 9.32
N SER A 266 12.57 9.53 8.70
CA SER A 266 13.47 8.38 8.51
C SER A 266 13.17 7.64 7.19
N ASP A 267 13.98 6.64 6.85
CA ASP A 267 13.90 5.93 5.55
C ASP A 267 12.73 4.94 5.47
N LEU A 268 12.24 4.45 6.62
CA LEU A 268 11.04 3.61 6.77
C LEU A 268 9.89 4.37 7.48
N ASP A 269 9.80 5.67 7.24
CA ASP A 269 8.69 6.50 7.71
C ASP A 269 7.47 6.35 6.78
N TYR A 270 6.27 6.25 7.36
CA TYR A 270 5.00 6.36 6.61
C TYR A 270 4.77 7.80 6.12
N GLY A 271 5.47 8.75 6.74
CA GLY A 271 5.38 10.17 6.49
C GLY A 271 4.30 10.83 7.34
N SER A 272 4.50 12.13 7.58
CA SER A 272 3.45 13.01 8.08
C SER A 272 3.02 13.91 6.92
N TYR A 273 1.73 13.90 6.60
CA TYR A 273 1.18 14.53 5.41
C TYR A 273 0.51 15.88 5.69
N TRP A 274 0.50 16.31 6.95
CA TRP A 274 -0.11 17.56 7.41
C TRP A 274 0.89 18.70 7.62
N LYS A 275 2.18 18.53 7.28
CA LYS A 275 3.18 19.60 7.45
C LYS A 275 3.24 20.48 6.19
N PRO A 276 3.63 21.76 6.28
CA PRO A 276 3.85 22.56 5.08
C PRO A 276 4.92 21.94 4.16
N ASN A 277 4.71 22.02 2.85
CA ASN A 277 5.59 21.42 1.82
C ASN A 277 5.71 19.89 1.91
N THR A 278 4.70 19.20 2.45
CA THR A 278 4.60 17.74 2.37
C THR A 278 3.83 17.30 1.14
N PRO A 279 4.08 16.07 0.67
CA PRO A 279 3.26 15.42 -0.35
C PRO A 279 1.81 15.32 0.10
N VAL A 280 0.98 14.98 -0.88
CA VAL A 280 -0.46 14.86 -0.72
C VAL A 280 -0.80 13.79 0.30
N ASN A 281 -1.77 14.09 1.16
CA ASN A 281 -2.35 13.14 2.10
C ASN A 281 -2.76 11.85 1.39
N PRO A 282 -2.64 10.69 2.08
CA PRO A 282 -3.31 9.48 1.66
C PRO A 282 -4.81 9.76 1.44
N VAL A 283 -5.40 9.08 0.48
CA VAL A 283 -6.81 9.28 0.13
C VAL A 283 -7.59 8.04 0.49
N PHE A 284 -8.62 8.23 1.31
CA PHE A 284 -9.60 7.22 1.62
C PHE A 284 -10.75 7.25 0.60
N SER A 285 -10.85 6.17 -0.16
CA SER A 285 -11.95 5.86 -1.07
C SER A 285 -12.94 4.93 -0.35
N PRO A 286 -14.09 5.43 0.14
CA PRO A 286 -15.08 4.60 0.81
C PRO A 286 -15.74 3.64 -0.18
N ASN A 287 -16.17 2.47 0.32
CA ASN A 287 -16.88 1.49 -0.49
C ASN A 287 -18.39 1.54 -0.23
N GLU A 288 -19.17 1.90 -1.27
CA GLU A 288 -20.63 1.94 -1.22
C GLU A 288 -21.26 0.58 -0.88
N PHE A 289 -20.58 -0.52 -1.23
CA PHE A 289 -21.06 -1.88 -1.01
C PHE A 289 -20.58 -2.48 0.32
N SER A 290 -19.78 -1.76 1.10
CA SER A 290 -19.21 -2.30 2.32
C SER A 290 -20.31 -2.68 3.32
N LYS A 291 -20.12 -3.81 4.01
CA LYS A 291 -21.00 -4.17 5.15
C LYS A 291 -20.89 -3.16 6.28
N ARG A 292 -19.72 -2.51 6.40
CA ARG A 292 -19.41 -1.56 7.47
C ARG A 292 -18.43 -0.51 6.97
N GLN A 293 -18.71 0.74 7.36
CA GLN A 293 -17.80 1.86 7.15
C GLN A 293 -16.61 1.76 8.09
N LEU A 294 -15.42 2.12 7.61
CA LEU A 294 -14.20 2.07 8.40
C LEU A 294 -14.27 3.07 9.58
N PRO A 295 -13.85 2.71 10.80
CA PRO A 295 -13.77 3.64 11.92
C PRO A 295 -12.89 4.85 11.60
N GLN A 296 -13.36 6.05 11.96
CA GLN A 296 -12.63 7.30 11.69
C GLN A 296 -11.23 7.31 12.32
N GLU A 297 -11.07 6.73 13.52
CA GLU A 297 -9.77 6.65 14.19
C GLU A 297 -8.71 5.87 13.37
N ILE A 298 -9.12 4.92 12.51
CA ILE A 298 -8.20 4.23 11.60
C ILE A 298 -7.83 5.13 10.41
N ILE A 299 -8.78 5.90 9.89
CA ILE A 299 -8.56 6.87 8.80
C ILE A 299 -7.59 7.96 9.28
N ASP A 300 -7.85 8.51 10.47
CA ASP A 300 -7.03 9.54 11.11
C ASP A 300 -5.63 9.02 11.43
N ALA A 301 -5.51 7.79 11.92
CA ALA A 301 -4.22 7.15 12.17
C ALA A 301 -3.38 7.07 10.89
N LEU A 302 -3.98 6.87 9.72
CA LEU A 302 -3.27 6.87 8.44
C LEU A 302 -3.19 8.26 7.79
N GLU A 303 -3.57 9.32 8.51
CA GLU A 303 -3.58 10.72 8.04
C GLU A 303 -4.32 10.90 6.70
N ALA A 304 -5.29 10.01 6.44
CA ALA A 304 -5.99 9.96 5.18
C ALA A 304 -7.12 11.00 5.14
N VAL A 305 -7.31 11.62 3.98
CA VAL A 305 -8.44 12.50 3.69
C VAL A 305 -9.48 11.78 2.84
N MET A 306 -10.74 12.15 2.97
CA MET A 306 -11.78 11.59 2.10
C MET A 306 -11.48 11.92 0.63
N VAL A 307 -11.80 11.00 -0.26
CA VAL A 307 -11.75 11.27 -1.70
C VAL A 307 -12.59 12.52 -2.05
N GLY A 308 -12.00 13.42 -2.84
CA GLY A 308 -12.60 14.71 -3.19
C GLY A 308 -12.34 15.85 -2.20
N GLU A 309 -11.81 15.56 -1.00
CA GLU A 309 -11.44 16.58 -0.01
C GLU A 309 -9.95 16.96 -0.06
N SER A 310 -9.13 16.20 -0.80
CA SER A 310 -7.72 16.56 -1.02
C SER A 310 -7.60 17.88 -1.77
N LEU A 311 -6.74 18.77 -1.27
CA LEU A 311 -6.44 20.06 -1.91
C LEU A 311 -5.54 19.91 -3.13
N ASP A 312 -4.84 18.78 -3.26
CA ASP A 312 -3.96 18.53 -4.39
C ASP A 312 -4.70 17.71 -5.46
N PRO A 313 -4.83 18.24 -6.70
CA PRO A 313 -5.42 17.53 -7.81
C PRO A 313 -4.80 16.15 -8.05
N ILE A 314 -3.50 15.94 -7.80
CA ILE A 314 -2.84 14.66 -8.11
C ILE A 314 -3.35 13.49 -7.26
N ALA A 315 -4.13 13.73 -6.20
CA ALA A 315 -4.82 12.70 -5.43
C ALA A 315 -6.36 12.77 -5.53
N SER A 316 -6.89 13.64 -6.38
CA SER A 316 -8.31 13.71 -6.66
C SER A 316 -8.70 12.75 -7.79
N PRO A 317 -9.96 12.28 -7.85
CA PRO A 317 -10.47 11.59 -9.03
C PRO A 317 -10.33 12.48 -10.27
N MET A 318 -9.81 11.91 -11.34
CA MET A 318 -9.65 12.55 -12.64
C MET A 318 -10.19 11.64 -13.73
N ASP A 319 -10.71 12.24 -14.79
CA ASP A 319 -11.11 11.51 -15.99
C ASP A 319 -9.94 11.40 -16.97
N PHE A 320 -9.23 12.51 -17.14
CA PHE A 320 -8.25 12.72 -18.19
C PHE A 320 -7.16 13.70 -17.77
N VAL A 321 -5.93 13.46 -18.24
CA VAL A 321 -4.77 14.32 -18.02
C VAL A 321 -4.05 14.54 -19.35
N THR A 322 -3.73 15.80 -19.65
CA THR A 322 -2.78 16.17 -20.71
C THR A 322 -1.49 16.68 -20.06
N TRP A 323 -0.38 16.03 -20.36
CA TRP A 323 0.96 16.40 -19.94
C TRP A 323 1.57 17.39 -20.94
N LEU A 324 1.77 18.63 -20.49
CA LEU A 324 2.51 19.62 -21.27
C LEU A 324 4.01 19.28 -21.24
N ARG A 325 4.62 19.22 -22.41
CA ARG A 325 6.06 19.04 -22.60
C ARG A 325 6.71 20.31 -23.11
#